data_AF-A0A2T6CUH1-F1
#
_entry.id   AF-A0A2T6CUH1-F1
#
_cell.length_a   1.000
_cell.length_b   1.000
_cell.length_c   1.000
_cell.angle_alpha   90.00
_cell.angle_beta   90.00
_cell.angle_gamma   90.00
#
_symmetry.space_group_name_H-M   'P 1'
#
loop_
_entity.id
_entity.type
_entity.pdbx_description
1 polymer ?
#
loop_
_entity_poly.entity_id
_entity_poly.type
_entity_poly.pdbx_seq_one_letter_code
_entity_poly.pdbx_strand_id
1 'polypeptide(L)'
;MWTFTFSDVLEIKETRKLWNHLLTLLKREWPDLCGLRVFELHETHGLHVHLVTNRYIRVELARKLAKKAGWGRIHVMRINAEGAKYLAKYLSKERETCFKRWRLWAGFGKWDWSRVKDIDLESPKGTIWKACAKTYQWQGNRGFRDKRALVDFLYHRTIEEGWQLGLGPNGREYHQCRPSELLDRKR
;
A
#
# COMPACT_ATOMS: atom_id res chain seq x y z
N MET A 1 13.66 -7.51 4.36
CA MET A 1 12.93 -6.50 5.13
C MET A 1 13.60 -6.32 6.47
N TRP A 2 13.84 -5.07 6.82
CA TRP A 2 14.31 -4.66 8.13
C TRP A 2 13.15 -4.13 8.93
N THR A 3 13.16 -4.38 10.23
CA THR A 3 12.24 -3.80 11.19
C THR A 3 13.07 -3.15 12.29
N PHE A 4 12.87 -1.85 12.46
CA PHE A 4 13.50 -1.05 13.50
C PHE A 4 12.47 -0.73 14.58
N THR A 5 12.86 -0.96 15.83
CA THR A 5 12.02 -0.76 17.01
C THR A 5 12.84 -0.04 18.08
N PHE A 6 12.20 0.85 18.83
CA PHE A 6 12.84 1.52 19.96
C PHE A 6 12.98 0.58 21.16
N SER A 7 13.93 0.86 22.06
CA SER A 7 14.01 0.18 23.35
C SER A 7 12.83 0.55 24.24
N ASP A 8 12.37 1.80 24.11
CA ASP A 8 11.34 2.42 24.94
C ASP A 8 10.22 2.97 24.06
N VAL A 9 9.01 3.08 24.62
CA VAL A 9 7.89 3.72 23.93
C VAL A 9 8.10 5.22 23.94
N LEU A 10 8.48 5.77 22.79
CA LEU A 10 8.72 7.19 22.60
C LEU A 10 7.52 7.90 22.00
N GLU A 11 7.43 9.21 22.24
CA GLU A 11 6.46 10.08 21.61
C GLU A 11 6.60 10.07 20.08
N ILE A 12 5.48 10.10 19.38
CA ILE A 12 5.46 9.96 17.92
C ILE A 12 6.32 11.05 17.25
N LYS A 13 6.28 12.29 17.73
CA LYS A 13 7.11 13.37 17.16
C LYS A 13 8.62 13.09 17.27
N GLU A 14 9.06 12.47 18.36
CA GLU A 14 10.47 12.16 18.61
C GLU A 14 10.95 11.02 17.72
N THR A 15 10.14 9.96 17.61
CA THR A 15 10.46 8.79 16.77
C THR A 15 10.68 9.18 15.31
N ARG A 16 9.97 10.19 14.77
CA ARG A 16 10.22 10.72 13.42
C ARG A 16 11.54 11.46 13.28
N LYS A 17 11.97 12.21 14.29
CA LYS A 17 13.29 12.85 14.27
C LYS A 17 14.39 11.79 14.23
N LEU A 18 14.27 10.75 15.06
CA LEU A 18 15.22 9.64 15.12
C LEU A 18 15.22 8.81 13.83
N TRP A 19 14.06 8.62 13.19
CA TRP A 19 13.97 8.03 11.86
C TRP A 19 14.73 8.86 10.81
N ASN A 20 14.50 10.17 10.76
CA ASN A 20 15.17 11.04 9.79
C ASN A 20 16.69 11.05 10.00
N HIS A 21 17.14 10.99 11.25
CA HIS A 21 18.55 10.86 11.59
C HIS A 21 19.12 9.53 11.07
N LEU A 22 18.46 8.40 11.36
CA LEU A 22 18.88 7.09 10.85
C LEU A 22 18.95 7.08 9.32
N LEU A 23 17.91 7.56 8.64
CA LEU A 23 17.88 7.63 7.18
C LEU A 23 19.03 8.48 6.62
N THR A 24 19.39 9.57 7.30
CA THR A 24 20.55 10.40 6.93
C THR A 24 21.85 9.62 7.05
N LEU A 25 22.05 8.87 8.14
CA LEU A 25 23.23 8.03 8.34
C LEU A 25 23.32 6.93 7.27
N LEU A 26 22.21 6.23 7.00
CA LEU A 26 22.14 5.20 5.96
C LEU A 26 22.51 5.76 4.58
N LYS A 27 21.99 6.92 4.22
CA LYS A 27 22.28 7.57 2.92
C LYS A 27 23.70 8.13 2.82
N ARG A 28 24.35 8.46 3.94
CA ARG A 28 25.76 8.87 3.95
C ARG A 28 26.68 7.69 3.73
N GLU A 29 26.38 6.55 4.37
CA GLU A 29 27.13 5.31 4.20
C GLU A 29 26.92 4.71 2.80
N TRP A 30 25.68 4.78 2.28
CA TRP A 30 25.31 4.25 0.97
C TRP A 30 24.55 5.33 0.16
N PRO A 31 25.27 6.17 -0.62
CA PRO A 31 24.67 7.27 -1.38
C PRO A 31 23.65 6.86 -2.46
N ASP A 32 23.79 5.65 -2.99
CA ASP A 32 22.91 5.00 -3.97
C ASP A 32 21.77 4.20 -3.33
N LEU A 33 21.65 4.22 -1.99
CA LEU A 33 20.62 3.48 -1.28
C LEU A 33 19.24 4.06 -1.61
N CYS A 34 18.39 3.21 -2.16
CA CYS A 34 16.98 3.49 -2.35
C CYS A 34 16.14 2.38 -1.72
N GLY A 35 14.92 2.75 -1.32
CA GLY A 35 14.06 1.82 -0.61
C GLY A 35 12.68 2.38 -0.33
N LEU A 36 11.85 1.55 0.30
CA LEU A 36 10.54 1.88 0.82
C LEU A 36 10.55 1.77 2.34
N ARG A 37 10.06 2.80 3.03
CA ARG A 37 9.77 2.76 4.46
C ARG A 37 8.28 2.69 4.72
N VAL A 38 7.90 2.02 5.79
CA VAL A 38 6.53 2.01 6.32
C VAL A 38 6.55 2.17 7.83
N PHE A 39 5.74 3.09 8.34
CA PHE A 39 5.45 3.29 9.74
C PHE A 39 4.28 2.41 10.17
N GLU A 40 4.49 1.66 11.24
CA GLU A 40 3.47 0.85 11.90
C GLU A 40 3.48 1.17 13.39
N LEU A 41 2.30 1.30 14.02
CA LEU A 41 2.21 1.35 15.48
C LEU A 41 2.11 -0.08 16.00
N HIS A 42 2.95 -0.42 16.97
CA HIS A 42 2.91 -1.68 17.70
C HIS A 42 2.45 -1.42 19.13
N GLU A 43 1.56 -2.29 19.63
CA GLU A 43 0.90 -2.13 20.92
C GLU A 43 1.90 -2.02 22.09
N THR A 44 2.99 -2.79 22.07
CA THR A 44 3.95 -2.87 23.17
C THR A 44 5.21 -2.02 23.02
N HIS A 45 5.52 -1.56 21.80
CA HIS A 45 6.82 -0.97 21.49
C HIS A 45 6.72 0.40 20.79
N GLY A 46 5.50 0.90 20.59
CA GLY A 46 5.28 2.16 19.91
C GLY A 46 5.60 2.07 18.42
N LEU A 47 6.28 3.09 17.87
CA LEU A 47 6.52 3.16 16.43
C LEU A 47 7.53 2.10 15.96
N HIS A 48 7.08 1.27 15.02
CA HIS A 48 7.91 0.41 14.20
C HIS A 48 8.17 1.04 12.84
N VAL A 49 9.38 0.83 12.31
CA VAL A 49 9.71 1.16 10.92
C VAL A 49 10.10 -0.10 10.18
N HIS A 50 9.28 -0.46 9.19
CA HIS A 50 9.64 -1.47 8.21
C HIS A 50 10.35 -0.83 7.05
N LEU A 51 11.42 -1.47 6.59
CA LEU A 51 12.28 -0.95 5.53
C LEU A 51 12.64 -2.06 4.55
N VAL A 52 12.49 -1.76 3.27
CA VAL A 52 13.01 -2.57 2.17
C VAL A 52 13.95 -1.70 1.34
N THR A 53 15.08 -2.27 0.97
CA THR A 53 16.19 -1.57 0.29
C THR A 53 16.54 -2.29 -1.00
N ASN A 54 17.07 -1.54 -1.97
CA ASN A 54 17.55 -2.07 -3.26
C ASN A 54 18.80 -2.93 -3.16
N ARG A 55 19.42 -3.00 -1.98
CA ARG A 55 20.63 -3.79 -1.76
C ARG A 55 20.66 -4.45 -0.40
N TYR A 56 21.50 -5.47 -0.31
CA TYR A 56 21.87 -6.07 0.96
C TYR A 56 22.71 -5.09 1.78
N ILE A 57 22.38 -4.97 3.07
CA ILE A 57 23.16 -4.20 4.04
C ILE A 57 23.66 -5.20 5.08
N ARG A 58 24.96 -5.15 5.41
CA ARG A 58 25.51 -5.98 6.49
C ARG A 58 24.83 -5.64 7.81
N VAL A 59 24.35 -6.66 8.51
CA VAL A 59 23.54 -6.49 9.73
C VAL A 59 24.29 -5.73 10.81
N GLU A 60 25.60 -5.96 10.93
CA GLU A 60 26.47 -5.30 11.91
C GLU A 60 26.55 -3.80 11.67
N LEU A 61 26.67 -3.39 10.40
CA LEU A 61 26.71 -1.97 10.01
C LEU A 61 25.36 -1.30 10.24
N ALA A 62 24.26 -1.97 9.85
CA ALA A 62 22.91 -1.48 10.11
C ALA A 62 22.68 -1.27 11.62
N ARG A 63 23.09 -2.23 12.46
CA ARG A 63 23.01 -2.14 13.93
C ARG A 63 23.82 -0.99 14.48
N LYS A 64 25.06 -0.80 14.00
CA LYS A 64 25.92 0.32 14.43
C LYS A 64 25.27 1.68 14.14
N LEU A 65 24.73 1.86 12.94
CA LEU A 65 24.08 3.12 12.54
C LEU A 65 22.76 3.36 13.26
N ALA A 66 21.94 2.32 13.42
CA ALA A 66 20.70 2.38 14.17
C ALA A 66 20.92 2.75 15.64
N LYS A 67 21.88 2.12 16.31
CA LYS A 67 22.26 2.48 17.69
C LYS A 67 22.71 3.93 17.78
N LYS A 68 23.55 4.39 16.83
CA LYS A 68 23.97 5.80 16.75
C LYS A 68 22.80 6.77 16.57
N ALA A 69 21.72 6.33 15.92
CA ALA A 69 20.50 7.10 15.72
C ALA A 69 19.45 6.92 16.84
N GLY A 70 19.77 6.23 17.94
CA GLY A 70 18.85 6.04 19.08
C GLY A 70 17.83 4.92 18.90
N TRP A 71 18.10 3.95 18.01
CA TRP A 71 17.25 2.78 17.83
C TRP A 71 17.75 1.60 18.65
N GLY A 72 16.82 0.83 19.20
CA GLY A 72 17.11 -0.31 20.05
C GLY A 72 17.20 -1.62 19.27
N ARG A 73 16.04 -2.26 19.06
CA ARG A 73 15.96 -3.59 18.46
C ARG A 73 15.88 -3.50 16.93
N ILE A 74 16.65 -4.37 16.27
CA ILE A 74 16.58 -4.53 14.82
C ILE A 74 16.34 -6.00 14.50
N HIS A 75 15.32 -6.22 13.70
CA HIS A 75 15.03 -7.53 13.12
C HIS A 75 15.22 -7.45 11.61
N VAL A 76 15.80 -8.49 11.02
CA VAL A 76 16.03 -8.57 9.58
C VAL A 76 15.56 -9.93 9.09
N MET A 77 14.78 -9.91 8.02
CA MET A 77 14.33 -11.11 7.32
C MET A 77 14.64 -10.97 5.84
N ARG A 78 15.04 -12.06 5.19
CA ARG A 78 15.05 -12.11 3.73
C ARG A 78 13.60 -12.09 3.25
N ILE A 79 13.29 -11.25 2.27
CA ILE A 79 11.98 -11.26 1.61
C ILE A 79 12.15 -11.85 0.21
N ASN A 80 11.28 -12.79 -0.15
CA ASN A 80 11.12 -13.22 -1.53
C ASN A 80 10.31 -12.16 -2.31
N ALA A 81 10.18 -12.33 -3.63
CA ALA A 81 9.43 -11.40 -4.48
C ALA A 81 7.97 -11.23 -4.03
N GLU A 82 7.36 -12.30 -3.54
CA GLU A 82 5.99 -12.29 -2.98
C GLU A 82 5.90 -11.50 -1.67
N GLY A 83 7.00 -11.43 -0.90
CA GLY A 83 7.14 -10.63 0.31
C GLY A 83 7.01 -9.13 0.07
N ALA A 84 7.09 -8.64 -1.17
CA ALA A 84 6.71 -7.26 -1.48
C ALA A 84 5.20 -7.01 -1.24
N LYS A 85 4.34 -8.03 -1.41
CA LYS A 85 2.91 -7.95 -1.03
C LYS A 85 2.73 -7.71 0.47
N TYR A 86 3.69 -8.15 1.30
CA TYR A 86 3.66 -7.90 2.73
C TYR A 86 3.71 -6.40 3.04
N LEU A 87 4.48 -5.62 2.28
CA LEU A 87 4.47 -4.17 2.41
C LEU A 87 3.14 -3.56 1.94
N ALA A 88 2.52 -4.12 0.90
CA ALA A 88 1.22 -3.68 0.41
C ALA A 88 0.11 -3.81 1.47
N LYS A 89 0.16 -4.86 2.32
CA LYS A 89 -0.74 -5.00 3.49
C LYS A 89 -0.74 -3.74 4.37
N TYR A 90 0.44 -3.15 4.58
CA TYR A 90 0.56 -1.94 5.40
C TYR A 90 0.12 -0.66 4.70
N LEU A 91 0.10 -0.65 3.36
CA LEU A 91 -0.49 0.46 2.61
C LEU A 91 -2.01 0.55 2.81
N SER A 92 -2.65 -0.59 3.11
CA SER A 92 -4.10 -0.71 3.30
C SER A 92 -4.54 -0.80 4.77
N LYS A 93 -3.62 -0.84 5.74
CA LYS A 93 -3.99 -0.83 7.16
C LYS A 93 -4.68 0.49 7.53
N GLU A 94 -5.67 0.41 8.41
CA GLU A 94 -6.31 1.61 8.94
C GLU A 94 -5.31 2.47 9.70
N ARG A 95 -5.47 3.79 9.58
CA ARG A 95 -4.58 4.76 10.18
C ARG A 95 -5.03 5.06 11.60
N GLU A 96 -4.15 4.83 12.55
CA GLU A 96 -4.31 5.32 13.92
C GLU A 96 -4.40 6.85 13.97
N THR A 97 -5.26 7.38 14.83
CA THR A 97 -5.53 8.83 14.95
C THR A 97 -4.27 9.62 15.28
N CYS A 98 -3.35 9.04 16.03
CA CYS A 98 -2.06 9.60 16.39
C CYS A 98 -1.13 9.85 15.19
N PHE A 99 -1.36 9.18 14.05
CA PHE A 99 -0.67 9.42 12.77
C PHE A 99 -1.41 10.37 11.82
N LYS A 100 -2.36 11.18 12.32
CA LYS A 100 -3.07 12.16 11.49
C LYS A 100 -2.07 13.07 10.76
N ARG A 101 -2.24 13.20 9.43
CA ARG A 101 -1.36 13.94 8.50
C ARG A 101 0.04 13.35 8.31
N TRP A 102 0.33 12.16 8.82
CA TRP A 102 1.59 11.48 8.55
C TRP A 102 1.53 10.68 7.26
N ARG A 103 2.62 10.77 6.50
CA ARG A 103 2.85 9.86 5.38
C ARG A 103 3.41 8.54 5.94
N LEU A 104 2.51 7.58 6.16
CA LEU A 104 2.82 6.27 6.76
C LEU A 104 3.82 5.49 5.92
N TRP A 105 3.80 5.63 4.60
CA TRP A 105 4.76 4.98 3.72
C TRP A 105 5.39 5.97 2.76
N ALA A 106 6.69 5.84 2.51
CA ALA A 106 7.38 6.65 1.51
C ALA A 106 8.56 5.89 0.95
N GLY A 107 8.83 6.05 -0.34
CA GLY A 107 10.16 5.70 -0.84
C GLY A 107 11.19 6.78 -0.48
N PHE A 108 12.46 6.43 -0.55
CA PHE A 108 13.60 7.33 -0.38
C PHE A 108 14.73 6.92 -1.32
N GLY A 109 15.68 7.83 -1.54
CA GLY A 109 16.71 7.66 -2.57
C GLY A 109 16.22 8.11 -3.94
N LYS A 110 16.99 7.82 -4.97
CA LYS A 110 16.62 8.10 -6.36
C LYS A 110 15.75 6.95 -6.88
N TRP A 111 14.54 7.26 -7.30
CA TRP A 111 13.58 6.34 -7.90
C TRP A 111 13.03 6.96 -9.18
N ASP A 112 12.70 6.10 -10.14
CA ASP A 112 11.79 6.44 -11.23
C ASP A 112 10.37 6.34 -10.70
N TRP A 113 9.91 7.42 -10.09
CA TRP A 113 8.60 7.47 -9.47
C TRP A 113 7.49 7.42 -10.52
N SER A 114 6.61 6.43 -10.41
CA SER A 114 5.33 6.43 -11.13
C SER A 114 4.23 6.96 -10.20
N ARG A 115 3.34 7.82 -10.71
CA ARG A 115 2.14 8.22 -9.95
C ARG A 115 1.12 7.09 -10.08
N VAL A 116 0.22 6.98 -9.11
CA VAL A 116 -0.88 5.99 -9.18
C VAL A 116 -1.70 6.14 -10.47
N LYS A 117 -1.89 7.38 -10.93
CA LYS A 117 -2.58 7.67 -12.19
C LYS A 117 -1.82 7.24 -13.45
N ASP A 118 -0.52 6.97 -13.33
CA ASP A 118 0.32 6.49 -14.42
C ASP A 118 0.37 4.94 -14.45
N ILE A 119 -0.31 4.26 -13.52
CA ILE A 119 -0.41 2.80 -13.49
C ILE A 119 -1.61 2.35 -14.31
N ASP A 120 -1.36 1.66 -15.42
CA ASP A 120 -2.40 0.98 -16.17
C ASP A 120 -2.70 -0.40 -15.58
N LEU A 121 -3.97 -0.60 -15.23
CA LEU A 121 -4.49 -1.89 -14.76
C LEU A 121 -5.30 -2.56 -15.87
N GLU A 122 -4.68 -3.54 -16.51
CA GLU A 122 -5.29 -4.39 -17.54
C GLU A 122 -5.76 -5.71 -16.93
N SER A 123 -6.73 -5.63 -16.01
CA SER A 123 -7.38 -6.83 -15.47
C SER A 123 -8.89 -6.76 -15.75
N PRO A 124 -9.57 -7.91 -15.91
CA PRO A 124 -11.02 -7.95 -16.06
C PRO A 124 -11.77 -7.13 -15.00
N LYS A 125 -11.40 -7.28 -13.73
CA LYS A 125 -11.95 -6.50 -12.62
C LYS A 125 -11.59 -5.02 -12.71
N GLY A 126 -10.40 -4.68 -13.21
CA GLY A 126 -9.99 -3.30 -13.47
C GLY A 126 -10.85 -2.62 -14.53
N THR A 127 -11.14 -3.31 -15.63
CA THR A 127 -12.04 -2.82 -16.69
C THR A 127 -13.45 -2.60 -16.16
N ILE A 128 -13.99 -3.55 -15.41
CA ILE A 128 -15.31 -3.43 -14.78
C ILE A 128 -15.32 -2.30 -13.74
N TRP A 129 -14.26 -2.16 -12.94
CA TRP A 129 -14.13 -1.04 -11.99
C TRP A 129 -14.17 0.31 -12.70
N LYS A 130 -13.43 0.48 -13.81
CA LYS A 130 -13.44 1.71 -14.61
C LYS A 130 -14.85 2.01 -15.15
N ALA A 131 -15.56 1.00 -15.67
CA ALA A 131 -16.94 1.14 -16.14
C ALA A 131 -17.92 1.54 -15.03
N CYS A 132 -17.81 0.91 -13.85
CA CYS A 132 -18.59 1.29 -12.66
C CYS A 132 -18.26 2.70 -12.20
N ALA A 133 -16.98 3.05 -12.11
CA ALA A 133 -16.56 4.38 -11.68
C ALA A 133 -17.11 5.49 -12.60
N LYS A 134 -17.11 5.25 -13.92
CA LYS A 134 -17.74 6.14 -14.92
C LYS A 134 -19.26 6.22 -14.71
N THR A 135 -19.92 5.07 -14.60
CA THR A 135 -21.39 4.97 -14.51
C THR A 135 -21.96 5.58 -13.24
N TYR A 136 -21.33 5.31 -12.09
CA TYR A 136 -21.78 5.75 -10.77
C TYR A 136 -21.04 6.99 -10.27
N GLN A 137 -20.24 7.63 -11.14
CA GLN A 137 -19.47 8.85 -10.84
C GLN A 137 -18.66 8.75 -9.53
N TRP A 138 -17.99 7.62 -9.33
CA TRP A 138 -17.26 7.38 -8.08
C TRP A 138 -16.14 8.39 -7.87
N GLN A 139 -16.20 9.12 -6.75
CA GLN A 139 -15.15 10.03 -6.30
C GLN A 139 -14.48 9.48 -5.03
N GLY A 140 -13.15 9.56 -5.00
CA GLY A 140 -12.32 9.16 -3.86
C GLY A 140 -12.52 7.73 -3.35
N ASN A 141 -12.02 7.47 -2.13
CA ASN A 141 -11.98 6.12 -1.53
C ASN A 141 -13.17 5.81 -0.61
N ARG A 142 -14.16 6.71 -0.47
CA ARG A 142 -15.34 6.45 0.37
C ARG A 142 -16.12 5.26 -0.18
N GLY A 143 -16.59 4.36 0.68
CA GLY A 143 -17.35 3.16 0.29
C GLY A 143 -16.52 2.13 -0.48
N PHE A 144 -15.19 2.09 -0.32
CA PHE A 144 -14.32 1.19 -1.08
C PHE A 144 -14.76 -0.28 -1.03
N ARG A 145 -15.20 -0.77 0.13
CA ARG A 145 -15.67 -2.16 0.29
C ARG A 145 -16.94 -2.44 -0.53
N ASP A 146 -17.90 -1.53 -0.50
CA ASP A 146 -19.16 -1.67 -1.25
C ASP A 146 -18.92 -1.57 -2.76
N LYS A 147 -18.08 -0.61 -3.18
CA LYS A 147 -17.63 -0.47 -4.58
C LYS A 147 -16.96 -1.75 -5.07
N ARG A 148 -16.09 -2.34 -4.24
CA ARG A 148 -15.43 -3.62 -4.55
C ARG A 148 -16.42 -4.77 -4.63
N ALA A 149 -17.37 -4.87 -3.69
CA ALA A 149 -18.40 -5.91 -3.71
C ALA A 149 -19.24 -5.83 -4.98
N LEU A 150 -19.60 -4.63 -5.44
CA LEU A 150 -20.31 -4.45 -6.71
C LEU A 150 -19.47 -4.89 -7.91
N VAL A 151 -18.18 -4.53 -7.95
CA VAL A 151 -17.28 -4.96 -9.04
C VAL A 151 -17.10 -6.47 -9.04
N ASP A 152 -16.95 -7.09 -7.86
CA ASP A 152 -16.85 -8.53 -7.75
C ASP A 152 -18.14 -9.21 -8.24
N PHE A 153 -19.30 -8.70 -7.86
CA PHE A 153 -20.59 -9.19 -8.33
C PHE A 153 -20.73 -9.08 -9.86
N LEU A 154 -20.48 -7.90 -10.44
CA LEU A 154 -20.58 -7.69 -11.88
C LEU A 154 -19.55 -8.52 -12.64
N TYR A 155 -18.35 -8.72 -12.09
CA TYR A 155 -17.35 -9.62 -12.67
C TYR A 155 -17.86 -11.05 -12.80
N HIS A 156 -18.49 -11.60 -11.76
CA HIS A 156 -19.08 -12.92 -11.83
C HIS A 156 -20.21 -12.97 -12.87
N ARG A 157 -21.09 -11.97 -12.88
CA ARG A 157 -22.20 -11.92 -13.83
C ARG A 157 -21.75 -11.78 -15.29
N THR A 158 -20.72 -10.97 -15.54
CA THR A 158 -20.09 -10.85 -16.86
C THR A 158 -19.59 -12.19 -17.38
N ILE A 159 -19.02 -13.03 -16.50
CA ILE A 159 -18.57 -14.37 -16.87
C ILE A 159 -19.76 -15.31 -17.09
N GLU A 160 -20.70 -15.36 -16.15
CA GLU A 160 -21.86 -16.27 -16.20
C GLU A 160 -22.75 -16.02 -17.42
N GLU A 161 -22.98 -14.76 -17.76
CA GLU A 161 -23.87 -14.36 -18.86
C GLU A 161 -23.12 -14.05 -20.16
N GLY A 162 -21.79 -14.25 -20.20
CA GLY A 162 -20.97 -14.06 -21.40
C GLY A 162 -20.92 -12.62 -21.91
N TRP A 163 -20.98 -11.62 -21.03
CA TRP A 163 -20.90 -10.22 -21.43
C TRP A 163 -19.48 -9.80 -21.79
N GLN A 164 -19.37 -8.73 -22.56
CA GLN A 164 -18.09 -8.06 -22.76
C GLN A 164 -17.66 -7.33 -21.49
N LEU A 165 -16.36 -7.37 -21.16
CA LEU A 165 -15.81 -6.75 -19.96
C LEU A 165 -16.12 -5.24 -19.90
N GLY A 166 -16.74 -4.82 -18.80
CA GLY A 166 -17.12 -3.42 -18.57
C GLY A 166 -18.42 -2.99 -19.26
N LEU A 167 -19.14 -3.92 -19.89
CA LEU A 167 -20.43 -3.70 -20.53
C LEU A 167 -21.48 -4.64 -19.94
N GLY A 168 -22.74 -4.19 -19.97
CA GLY A 168 -23.91 -4.96 -19.58
C GLY A 168 -24.44 -5.82 -20.73
N PRO A 169 -25.68 -6.33 -20.59
CA PRO A 169 -26.31 -7.14 -21.62
C PRO A 169 -26.31 -6.45 -23.00
N ASN A 170 -26.01 -7.23 -24.04
CA ASN A 170 -25.95 -6.78 -25.43
C ASN A 170 -24.89 -5.70 -25.69
N GLY A 171 -23.83 -5.64 -24.88
CA GLY A 171 -22.73 -4.69 -25.08
C GLY A 171 -23.08 -3.23 -24.73
N ARG A 172 -24.17 -3.00 -23.99
CA ARG A 172 -24.54 -1.66 -23.53
C ARG A 172 -23.64 -1.19 -22.40
N GLU A 173 -23.35 0.11 -22.32
CA GLU A 173 -22.69 0.65 -21.13
C GLU A 173 -23.58 0.48 -19.90
N TYR A 174 -23.00 0.31 -18.70
CA TYR A 174 -23.80 0.11 -17.48
C TYR A 174 -24.77 1.26 -17.20
N HIS A 175 -24.43 2.50 -17.55
CA HIS A 175 -25.34 3.65 -17.39
C HIS A 175 -26.58 3.59 -18.30
N GLN A 176 -26.55 2.75 -19.34
CA GLN A 176 -27.67 2.52 -20.28
C GLN A 176 -28.52 1.31 -19.88
N CYS A 177 -28.10 0.59 -18.84
CA CYS A 177 -28.80 -0.58 -18.33
C CYS A 177 -29.64 -0.19 -17.11
N ARG A 178 -30.83 -0.79 -16.98
CA ARG A 178 -31.64 -0.65 -15.76
C ARG A 178 -30.93 -1.38 -14.61
N PRO A 179 -31.11 -0.94 -13.34
CA PRO A 179 -30.53 -1.64 -12.20
C PRO A 179 -30.89 -3.13 -12.14
N SER A 180 -32.12 -3.52 -12.47
CA SER A 180 -32.53 -4.93 -12.56
C SER A 180 -31.76 -5.70 -13.63
N GLU A 181 -31.48 -5.07 -14.78
CA GLU A 181 -30.69 -5.67 -15.85
C GLU A 181 -29.23 -5.89 -15.46
N LEU A 182 -28.72 -5.25 -14.40
CA LEU A 182 -27.35 -5.43 -13.93
C LEU A 182 -27.26 -6.26 -12.64
N LEU A 183 -28.20 -6.07 -11.72
CA LEU A 183 -28.09 -6.48 -10.32
C LEU A 183 -29.02 -7.64 -9.94
N ASP A 184 -30.03 -7.97 -10.75
CA ASP A 184 -30.86 -9.13 -10.44
C ASP A 184 -30.06 -10.42 -10.57
N ARG A 185 -30.17 -11.29 -9.59
CA ARG A 185 -29.76 -12.68 -9.78
C ARG A 185 -30.86 -13.34 -10.59
N LYS A 186 -30.58 -13.72 -11.85
CA LYS A 186 -31.41 -14.74 -12.48
C LYS A 186 -31.32 -15.98 -11.59
N ARG A 187 -32.47 -16.47 -11.13
CA ARG A 187 -32.57 -17.67 -10.30
C ARG A 187 -32.14 -18.90 -11.08
#